data_AF-A0A847JK09-F1
#
_entry.id   AF-A0A847JK09-F1
#
_cell.length_a   1.000
_cell.length_b   1.000
_cell.length_c   1.000
_cell.angle_alpha   90.00
_cell.angle_beta   90.00
_cell.angle_gamma   90.00
#
_symmetry.space_group_name_H-M   'P 1'
#
loop_
_entity.id
_entity.type
_entity.pdbx_description
1 polymer ?
#
loop_
_entity_poly.entity_id
_entity_poly.type
_entity_poly.pdbx_seq_one_letter_code
_entity_poly.pdbx_strand_id
1 'polypeptide(L)'
;MKKPAQIIVSPLRKREFFARAIAGVLCNASYMDGAAALGLFDTVIVRAATPLRGFENMALSEHLLFGPNDFVEIEGLDRNGDIVADGNPYLREGTRGEVVSFKLCLDIAEVLVPRYPRDHHSEPEGVLCR
;
A
#
# COMPACT_ATOMS: atom_id res chain seq x y z
N MET A 1 -4.75 13.50 14.19
CA MET A 1 -3.33 13.30 14.63
C MET A 1 -2.52 14.59 14.40
N LYS A 2 -1.49 14.94 15.19
CA LYS A 2 -0.73 16.21 14.99
C LYS A 2 0.32 16.15 13.88
N LYS A 3 1.09 15.06 13.80
CA LYS A 3 2.03 14.72 12.72
C LYS A 3 2.21 13.20 12.68
N PRO A 4 1.95 12.50 11.56
CA PRO A 4 2.21 11.07 11.49
C PRO A 4 3.72 10.80 11.55
N ALA A 5 4.10 9.73 12.24
CA ALA A 5 5.45 9.18 12.24
C ALA A 5 5.66 8.17 11.09
N GLN A 6 4.58 7.62 10.54
CA GLN A 6 4.65 6.72 9.39
C GLN A 6 3.42 6.84 8.49
N ILE A 7 3.66 6.83 7.18
CA ILE A 7 2.63 6.65 6.15
C ILE A 7 2.82 5.28 5.52
N ILE A 8 1.75 4.51 5.44
CA ILE A 8 1.71 3.26 4.68
C ILE A 8 0.69 3.43 3.57
N VAL A 9 1.09 3.20 2.33
CA VAL A 9 0.20 3.30 1.17
C VAL A 9 0.30 2.02 0.35
N SER A 10 -0.83 1.54 -0.16
CA SER A 10 -0.86 0.38 -1.04
C SER A 10 -2.01 0.47 -2.03
N PRO A 11 -1.78 0.14 -3.31
CA PRO A 11 -2.89 -0.19 -4.19
C PRO A 11 -3.62 -1.42 -3.66
N LEU A 12 -4.92 -1.48 -3.89
CA LEU A 12 -5.78 -2.60 -3.56
C LEU A 12 -6.32 -3.20 -4.85
N ARG A 13 -6.08 -4.50 -5.05
CA ARG A 13 -6.74 -5.23 -6.13
C ARG A 13 -8.09 -5.73 -5.66
N LYS A 14 -9.00 -5.91 -6.62
CA LYS A 14 -10.35 -6.41 -6.34
C LYS A 14 -10.25 -7.76 -5.63
N ARG A 15 -10.77 -7.83 -4.40
CA ARG A 15 -10.79 -9.02 -3.53
C ARG A 15 -9.42 -9.48 -3.00
N GLU A 16 -8.36 -8.69 -3.13
CA GLU A 16 -7.05 -8.97 -2.53
C GLU A 16 -6.81 -8.04 -1.33
N PHE A 17 -7.38 -8.40 -0.17
CA PHE A 17 -7.28 -7.62 1.08
C PHE A 17 -6.23 -8.15 2.06
N PHE A 18 -5.50 -9.19 1.68
CA PHE A 18 -4.58 -9.89 2.57
C PHE A 18 -3.22 -9.17 2.67
N ALA A 19 -2.57 -9.29 3.84
CA ALA A 19 -1.19 -8.88 4.09
C ALA A 19 -0.88 -7.37 4.01
N ARG A 20 -1.87 -6.49 4.25
CA ARG A 20 -1.62 -5.03 4.36
C ARG A 20 -1.73 -4.57 5.81
N ALA A 21 -0.82 -3.70 6.24
CA ALA A 21 -0.83 -3.07 7.56
C ALA A 21 -1.96 -2.03 7.74
N ILE A 22 -2.98 -2.09 6.89
CA ILE A 22 -4.13 -1.19 6.88
C ILE A 22 -5.33 -2.11 7.05
N ALA A 23 -6.05 -2.05 8.16
CA ALA A 23 -7.14 -3.00 8.44
C ALA A 23 -8.54 -2.37 8.33
N GLY A 24 -8.71 -1.11 8.75
CA GLY A 24 -10.03 -0.49 8.88
C GLY A 24 -10.71 -0.15 7.55
N VAL A 25 -10.02 0.58 6.68
CA VAL A 25 -10.60 1.02 5.41
C VAL A 25 -10.74 -0.09 4.36
N LEU A 26 -10.04 -1.21 4.51
CA LEU A 26 -10.09 -2.31 3.54
C LEU A 26 -11.51 -2.87 3.35
N CYS A 27 -12.37 -2.80 4.37
CA CYS A 27 -13.76 -3.23 4.26
C CYS A 27 -14.55 -2.48 3.17
N ASN A 28 -14.22 -1.21 2.92
CA ASN A 28 -14.90 -0.38 1.92
C ASN A 28 -14.30 -0.52 0.53
N ALA A 29 -13.07 -1.04 0.41
CA ALA A 29 -12.36 -1.11 -0.86
C ALA A 29 -13.01 -2.07 -1.87
N SER A 30 -13.81 -3.05 -1.42
CA SER A 30 -14.58 -3.94 -2.30
C SER A 30 -15.58 -3.20 -3.19
N TYR A 31 -15.97 -1.98 -2.82
CA TYR A 31 -16.96 -1.17 -3.53
C TYR A 31 -16.33 -0.10 -4.42
N MET A 32 -15.00 -0.04 -4.51
CA MET A 32 -14.25 0.91 -5.33
C MET A 32 -13.45 0.16 -6.39
N ASP A 33 -13.63 0.53 -7.66
CA ASP A 33 -12.80 -0.02 -8.73
C ASP A 33 -11.43 0.67 -8.73
N GLY A 34 -10.38 -0.12 -8.49
CA GLY A 34 -9.00 0.38 -8.46
C GLY A 34 -8.75 1.33 -7.30
N ALA A 35 -9.06 0.94 -6.06
CA ALA A 35 -8.74 1.75 -4.89
C ALA A 35 -7.27 1.59 -4.45
N ALA A 36 -6.78 2.59 -3.74
CA ALA A 36 -5.62 2.49 -2.87
C ALA A 36 -6.02 2.85 -1.44
N ALA A 37 -5.34 2.22 -0.48
CA ALA A 37 -5.45 2.57 0.92
C ALA A 37 -4.21 3.32 1.37
N LEU A 38 -4.44 4.34 2.19
CA LEU A 38 -3.42 5.11 2.88
C LEU A 38 -3.71 5.05 4.38
N GLY A 39 -2.72 4.66 5.16
CA GLY A 39 -2.73 4.67 6.61
C GLY A 39 -1.71 5.68 7.13
N LEU A 40 -2.14 6.52 8.05
CA LEU A 40 -1.33 7.44 8.82
C LEU A 40 -1.19 6.86 10.23
N PHE A 41 0.03 6.77 10.74
CA PHE A 41 0.32 6.22 12.07
C PHE A 41 1.15 7.22 12.87
N ASP A 42 0.81 7.38 14.15
CA ASP A 42 1.58 8.21 15.09
C ASP A 42 2.89 7.55 15.55
N THR A 43 3.03 6.27 15.26
CA THR A 43 4.16 5.41 15.63
C THR A 43 4.61 4.60 14.41
N VAL A 44 5.91 4.33 14.30
CA VAL A 44 6.46 3.45 13.26
C VAL A 44 6.09 2.00 13.59
N ILE A 45 5.18 1.40 12.80
CA ILE A 45 4.70 0.02 12.98
C ILE A 45 5.35 -0.98 12.03
N VAL A 46 5.89 -0.51 10.90
CA VAL A 46 6.69 -1.32 9.96
C VAL A 46 8.10 -0.75 9.91
N ARG A 47 9.12 -1.58 10.18
CA ARG A 47 10.53 -1.14 10.16
C ARG A 47 11.42 -2.23 9.56
N ALA A 48 12.35 -1.82 8.69
CA ALA A 48 13.44 -2.68 8.22
C ALA A 48 14.54 -2.81 9.29
N ALA A 49 14.23 -3.44 10.42
CA ALA A 49 15.16 -3.67 11.53
C ALA A 49 14.90 -5.03 12.20
N THR A 50 15.76 -5.40 13.14
CA THR A 50 15.56 -6.59 13.98
C THR A 50 14.16 -6.54 14.63
N PRO A 51 13.33 -7.60 14.50
CA PRO A 51 11.99 -7.63 15.06
C PRO A 51 12.03 -7.43 16.57
N LEU A 52 11.33 -6.41 17.06
CA LEU A 52 11.04 -6.27 18.49
C LEU A 52 9.87 -7.20 18.82
N ARG A 53 10.00 -7.98 19.90
CA ARG A 53 8.90 -8.84 20.37
C ARG A 53 8.01 -8.06 21.32
N GLY A 54 6.72 -7.97 21.01
CA GLY A 54 5.68 -7.46 21.90
C GLY A 54 5.02 -6.16 21.46
N PHE A 55 3.90 -5.84 22.10
CA PHE A 55 3.20 -4.55 21.98
C PHE A 55 3.44 -3.77 23.28
N GLU A 56 4.48 -2.95 23.31
CA GLU A 56 4.71 -2.09 24.48
C GLU A 56 3.75 -0.91 24.52
N ASN A 57 3.25 -0.46 23.36
CA ASN A 57 2.36 0.67 23.20
C ASN A 57 1.32 0.41 22.10
N MET A 58 0.15 1.03 22.21
CA MET A 58 -0.84 1.11 21.12
C MET A 58 -0.48 2.26 20.18
N ALA A 59 -0.73 2.09 18.87
CA ALA A 59 -0.55 3.13 17.87
C ALA A 59 -1.90 3.74 17.49
N LEU A 60 -1.98 5.07 17.39
CA LEU A 60 -3.11 5.75 16.78
C LEU A 60 -2.96 5.65 15.26
N SER A 61 -4.06 5.29 14.59
CA SER A 61 -4.10 5.19 13.14
C SER A 61 -5.30 5.93 12.55
N GLU A 62 -5.06 6.63 11.46
CA GLU A 62 -6.08 7.23 10.60
C GLU A 62 -5.94 6.59 9.22
N HIS A 63 -7.05 6.30 8.55
CA HIS A 63 -7.04 5.59 7.29
C HIS A 63 -7.93 6.29 6.25
N LEU A 64 -7.48 6.28 5.00
CA LEU A 64 -8.16 6.85 3.85
C LEU A 64 -8.17 5.85 2.68
N LEU A 65 -9.27 5.84 1.92
CA LEU A 65 -9.29 5.24 0.57
C LEU A 65 -9.32 6.35 -0.47
N PHE A 66 -8.65 6.11 -1.59
CA PHE A 66 -8.66 6.99 -2.75
C PHE A 66 -8.61 6.16 -4.04
N GLY A 67 -9.20 6.68 -5.11
CA GLY A 67 -9.23 6.05 -6.43
C GLY A 67 -8.28 6.70 -7.44
N PRO A 68 -8.31 6.26 -8.71
CA PRO A 68 -7.39 6.72 -9.75
C PRO A 68 -7.56 8.19 -10.14
N ASN A 69 -8.73 8.76 -9.89
CA ASN A 69 -9.06 10.16 -10.19
C ASN A 69 -8.73 11.11 -9.03
N ASP A 70 -8.35 10.57 -7.87
CA ASP A 70 -8.05 11.35 -6.70
C ASP A 70 -6.58 11.77 -6.67
N PHE A 71 -6.33 12.92 -6.06
CA PHE A 71 -4.98 13.39 -5.72
C PHE A 71 -4.97 13.70 -4.23
N VAL A 72 -4.10 13.01 -3.48
CA VAL A 72 -4.04 13.13 -2.02
C VAL A 72 -2.76 13.83 -1.63
N GLU A 73 -2.88 14.90 -0.86
CA GLU A 73 -1.74 15.60 -0.26
C GLU A 73 -1.81 15.48 1.25
N ILE A 74 -0.70 15.08 1.85
CA ILE A 74 -0.55 14.97 3.30
C ILE A 74 0.49 15.98 3.74
N GLU A 75 0.04 16.99 4.47
CA GLU A 75 0.93 17.97 5.11
C GLU A 75 1.31 17.53 6.53
N GLY A 76 2.49 17.94 6.99
CA GLY A 76 2.90 17.76 8.38
C GLY A 76 3.42 16.37 8.72
N LEU A 77 3.90 15.58 7.75
CA LEU A 77 4.67 14.37 8.04
C LEU A 77 5.89 14.72 8.92
N ASP A 78 6.19 13.91 9.93
CA ASP A 78 7.39 14.12 10.75
C ASP A 78 8.65 14.18 9.86
N ARG A 79 9.67 14.94 10.28
CA ARG A 79 10.91 15.08 9.50
C ARG A 79 11.62 13.74 9.32
N ASN A 80 11.50 12.87 10.31
CA ASN A 80 12.01 11.50 10.29
C ASN A 80 10.89 10.49 10.03
N GLY A 81 9.74 10.95 9.52
CA GLY A 81 8.60 10.11 9.23
C GLY A 81 8.88 9.16 8.06
N ASP A 82 8.58 7.88 8.27
CA ASP A 82 8.79 6.83 7.28
C ASP A 82 7.62 6.74 6.29
N ILE A 83 7.91 6.39 5.04
CA ILE A 83 6.89 6.06 4.05
C ILE A 83 7.13 4.61 3.62
N VAL A 84 6.07 3.81 3.62
CA VAL A 84 6.08 2.44 3.08
C VAL A 84 5.06 2.38 1.95
N ALA A 85 5.52 2.13 0.73
CA ALA A 85 4.69 2.02 -0.46
C ALA A 85 4.67 0.58 -0.95
N ASP A 86 3.48 -0.04 -0.98
CA ASP A 86 3.27 -1.44 -1.37
C ASP A 86 4.20 -2.42 -0.62
N GLY A 87 4.45 -2.13 0.67
CA GLY A 87 5.35 -2.92 1.52
C GLY A 87 6.84 -2.57 1.39
N ASN A 88 7.23 -1.67 0.49
CA ASN A 88 8.61 -1.24 0.29
C ASN A 88 8.88 0.08 1.04
N PRO A 89 9.90 0.15 1.91
CA PRO A 89 10.33 1.39 2.52
C PRO A 89 10.81 2.39 1.44
N TYR A 90 10.36 3.63 1.54
CA TYR A 90 10.73 4.70 0.64
C TYR A 90 11.62 5.70 1.36
N LEU A 91 12.86 5.87 0.87
CA LEU A 91 13.80 6.85 1.41
C LEU A 91 13.41 8.25 0.93
N ARG A 92 13.28 9.19 1.86
CA ARG A 92 13.07 10.61 1.54
C ARG A 92 14.43 11.28 1.31
N GLU A 93 14.76 11.56 0.05
CA GLU A 93 15.92 12.41 -0.28
C GLU A 93 15.55 13.89 -0.14
N GLY A 94 16.27 14.62 0.72
CA GLY A 94 16.16 16.07 0.83
C GLY A 94 15.04 16.55 1.77
N THR A 95 15.44 17.21 2.85
CA THR A 95 14.53 17.97 3.71
C THR A 95 14.04 19.22 2.97
N ARG A 96 12.77 19.25 2.55
CA ARG A 96 11.98 20.50 2.40
C ARG A 96 10.48 20.35 2.09
N GLY A 97 9.99 19.18 1.72
CA GLY A 97 8.55 18.97 1.60
C GLY A 97 7.93 18.62 2.94
N GLU A 98 7.19 19.55 3.55
CA GLU A 98 6.19 19.22 4.60
C GLU A 98 5.02 18.42 4.03
N VAL A 99 4.90 18.41 2.70
CA VAL A 99 3.82 17.78 1.95
C VAL A 99 4.34 16.55 1.20
N VAL A 100 3.60 15.45 1.30
CA VAL A 100 3.79 14.25 0.49
C VAL A 100 2.52 14.02 -0.29
N SER A 101 2.64 13.81 -1.59
CA SER A 101 1.50 13.62 -2.48
C SER A 101 1.44 12.20 -3.02
N PHE A 102 0.23 11.66 -3.14
CA PHE A 102 -0.04 10.32 -3.63
C PHE A 102 -1.05 10.38 -4.79
N LYS A 103 -0.75 9.62 -5.83
CA LYS A 103 -1.64 9.37 -6.96
C LYS A 103 -1.56 7.90 -7.32
N LEU A 104 -2.72 7.27 -7.54
CA LEU A 104 -2.78 5.89 -7.94
C LEU A 104 -2.60 5.76 -9.45
N CYS A 105 -1.60 4.98 -9.86
CA CYS A 105 -1.34 4.61 -11.25
C CYS A 105 -1.40 3.09 -11.39
N LEU A 106 -2.42 2.56 -12.06
CA LEU A 106 -2.63 1.11 -12.21
C LEU A 106 -1.81 0.51 -13.36
N ASP A 107 -1.44 1.32 -14.36
CA ASP A 107 -0.79 0.88 -15.60
C ASP A 107 0.70 1.28 -15.64
N ILE A 108 1.40 1.16 -14.52
CA ILE A 108 2.82 1.57 -14.43
C ILE A 108 3.79 0.57 -15.07
N ALA A 109 3.40 -0.69 -15.21
CA ALA A 109 4.23 -1.73 -15.78
C ALA A 109 3.41 -2.69 -16.64
N GLU A 110 3.93 -3.02 -17.81
CA GLU A 110 3.36 -4.05 -18.68
C GLU A 110 3.86 -5.43 -18.23
N VAL A 111 2.94 -6.35 -17.96
CA VAL A 111 3.29 -7.75 -17.67
C VAL A 111 3.53 -8.47 -18.99
N LEU A 112 4.80 -8.73 -19.30
CA LEU A 112 5.16 -9.57 -20.43
C LEU A 112 4.85 -11.04 -20.08
N VAL A 113 3.77 -11.58 -20.64
CA VAL A 113 3.44 -13.01 -20.53
C VAL A 113 4.20 -13.77 -21.63
N PRO A 114 5.12 -14.69 -21.30
CA PRO A 114 5.78 -15.51 -22.30
C PRO A 114 4.74 -16.30 -23.10
N ARG A 115 4.75 -16.16 -24.42
CA ARG A 115 3.99 -17.06 -25.29
C ARG A 115 4.73 -18.39 -25.30
N TYR A 116 4.24 -19.38 -24.55
CA TYR A 116 4.67 -20.76 -24.75
C TYR A 116 4.30 -21.18 -26.18
N PRO A 117 5.21 -21.79 -26.97
CA PRO A 117 4.84 -22.43 -28.22
C PRO A 117 3.76 -23.48 -27.92
N ARG A 118 2.59 -23.35 -28.53
CA ARG A 118 1.53 -24.37 -28.50
C ARG A 118 1.92 -25.53 -29.40
N ASP A 119 2.97 -26.25 -29.03
CA ASP A 119 3.31 -27.54 -29.62
C ASP A 119 3.75 -28.44 -28.48
N HIS A 120 2.79 -29.06 -27.82
CA HIS A 120 2.77 -30.49 -27.50
C HIS A 120 1.53 -30.81 -26.66
N HIS A 121 0.91 -31.93 -27.02
CA HIS A 121 -0.32 -32.45 -26.46
C HIS A 121 -0.27 -32.62 -24.93
N SER A 122 -0.92 -31.72 -24.21
CA SER A 122 -1.47 -31.98 -22.88
C SER A 122 -2.47 -30.88 -22.53
N GLU A 123 -3.73 -31.27 -22.32
CA GLU A 123 -4.75 -30.37 -21.80
C GLU A 123 -4.34 -29.89 -20.39
N PRO A 124 -4.35 -28.58 -20.09
CA PRO A 124 -4.39 -28.14 -18.72
C PRO A 124 -5.83 -28.23 -18.24
N GLU A 125 -6.10 -29.19 -17.35
CA GLU A 125 -7.31 -29.24 -16.54
C GLU A 125 -7.58 -27.86 -15.90
N GLY A 126 -8.86 -27.48 -15.90
CA GLY A 126 -9.32 -26.12 -15.70
C GLY A 126 -8.80 -25.43 -14.44
N VAL A 127 -8.41 -24.16 -14.61
CA VAL A 127 -8.34 -23.20 -13.52
C VAL A 127 -9.75 -22.69 -13.24
N LEU A 128 -10.47 -23.41 -12.39
CA LEU A 128 -11.62 -22.88 -11.65
C LEU A 128 -11.06 -21.93 -10.57
N CYS A 129 -11.07 -20.62 -10.84
CA CYS A 129 -11.04 -19.65 -9.75
C CYS A 129 -12.40 -19.72 -9.03
N ARG A 130 -12.40 -20.28 -7.81
CA ARG A 130 -13.42 -20.03 -6.79
C ARG A 130 -12.89 -18.99 -5.81
#